data_AF-T1ECQ4-F1
#
_entry.id   AF-T1ECQ4-F1
#
_cell.length_a   1.000
_cell.length_b   1.000
_cell.length_c   1.000
_cell.angle_alpha   90.00
_cell.angle_beta   90.00
_cell.angle_gamma   90.00
#
_symmetry.space_group_name_H-M   'P 1'
#
loop_
_entity.id
_entity.type
_entity.pdbx_description
1 polymer ?
#
loop_
_entity_poly.entity_id
_entity_poly.type
_entity_poly.pdbx_seq_one_letter_code
_entity_poly.pdbx_strand_id
1 'polypeptide(L)'
;MTFKNREVKYNILFKSNLSTADIAKVLDVSESTVLKVKLNILGEIASGLSNTETSSVSSSDVDVDTLARDATCEAYRLEGERDSFYKSFYSIANSYVSSHFKYKKLTLRSAFKKLIDVNEEILNLEREISNSDDKNLCKKLKLDLRQKIYKRDRISRELILNDMREDYECLVKLKEIFDKGLKLG
;
A
#
# COMPACT_ATOMS: atom_id res chain seq x y z
N MET A 1 2.03 -16.11 -4.98
CA MET A 1 1.44 -17.22 -5.77
C MET A 1 0.69 -18.15 -4.83
N THR A 2 -0.61 -18.31 -4.98
CA THR A 2 -1.36 -19.37 -4.29
C THR A 2 -1.00 -20.69 -4.96
N PHE A 3 -0.16 -21.51 -4.31
CA PHE A 3 0.13 -22.88 -4.74
C PHE A 3 -1.20 -23.61 -4.98
N LYS A 4 -1.49 -23.94 -6.25
CA LYS A 4 -2.79 -24.44 -6.71
C LYS A 4 -3.17 -25.84 -6.22
N ASN A 5 -2.29 -26.55 -5.51
CA ASN A 5 -2.54 -27.93 -5.10
C ASN A 5 -2.43 -28.12 -3.58
N ARG A 6 -3.58 -28.06 -2.88
CA ARG A 6 -3.68 -28.24 -1.42
C ARG A 6 -3.30 -29.67 -0.99
N GLU A 7 -3.58 -30.69 -1.80
CA GLU A 7 -3.31 -32.10 -1.46
C GLU A 7 -1.81 -32.40 -1.40
N VAL A 8 -1.03 -31.83 -2.33
CA VAL A 8 0.43 -31.96 -2.32
C VAL A 8 1.04 -31.35 -1.05
N LYS A 9 0.47 -30.23 -0.55
CA LYS A 9 0.90 -29.63 0.73
C LYS A 9 0.65 -30.55 1.92
N TYR A 10 -0.54 -31.15 2.00
CA TYR A 10 -0.85 -32.11 3.07
C TYR A 10 0.08 -33.32 3.02
N ASN A 11 0.36 -33.87 1.83
CA ASN A 11 1.25 -35.02 1.67
C ASN A 11 2.69 -34.74 2.12
N ILE A 12 3.23 -33.55 1.84
CA ILE A 12 4.56 -33.15 2.30
C ILE A 12 4.59 -32.97 3.82
N LEU A 13 3.57 -32.29 4.37
CA LEU A 13 3.49 -31.99 5.80
C LEU A 13 3.24 -33.24 6.64
N PHE A 14 2.47 -34.22 6.16
CA PHE A 14 2.27 -35.51 6.84
C PHE A 14 3.51 -36.40 6.85
N LYS A 15 4.43 -36.21 5.89
CA LYS A 15 5.73 -36.90 5.86
C LYS A 15 6.78 -36.21 6.73
N SER A 16 6.48 -35.01 7.23
CA SER A 16 7.34 -34.30 8.17
C SER A 16 7.02 -34.74 9.60
N ASN A 17 7.98 -34.68 10.53
CA ASN A 17 7.78 -34.99 11.96
C ASN A 17 6.95 -33.91 12.72
N LEU A 18 6.06 -33.21 12.02
CA LEU A 18 5.21 -32.16 12.60
C LEU A 18 3.97 -32.77 13.27
N SER A 19 3.56 -32.18 14.39
CA SER A 19 2.31 -32.56 15.04
C SER A 19 1.10 -32.11 14.21
N THR A 20 -0.05 -32.73 14.41
CA THR A 20 -1.29 -32.34 13.72
C THR A 20 -1.69 -30.89 14.02
N ALA A 21 -1.40 -30.41 15.23
CA ALA A 21 -1.59 -29.02 15.65
C ALA A 21 -0.68 -28.05 14.88
N ASP A 22 0.57 -28.44 14.63
CA ASP A 22 1.51 -27.60 13.88
C ASP A 22 1.14 -27.54 12.39
N ILE A 23 0.72 -28.67 11.82
CA ILE A 23 0.23 -28.71 10.42
C ILE A 23 -1.03 -27.85 10.26
N ALA A 24 -1.94 -27.87 11.24
CA ALA A 24 -3.13 -27.02 11.26
C ALA A 24 -2.78 -25.53 11.26
N LYS A 25 -1.79 -25.12 12.08
CA LYS A 25 -1.29 -23.74 12.11
C LYS A 25 -0.61 -23.34 10.80
N VAL A 26 0.22 -24.19 10.23
CA VAL A 26 0.93 -23.93 8.96
C VAL A 26 -0.03 -23.78 7.78
N LEU A 27 -1.15 -24.49 7.80
CA LEU A 27 -2.14 -24.47 6.72
C LEU A 27 -3.34 -23.55 6.97
N ASP A 28 -3.40 -22.88 8.12
CA ASP A 28 -4.52 -22.05 8.57
C ASP A 28 -5.88 -22.79 8.49
N VAL A 29 -5.91 -23.99 9.07
CA VAL A 29 -7.11 -24.85 9.12
C VAL A 29 -7.29 -25.44 10.50
N SER A 30 -8.50 -25.93 10.80
CA SER A 30 -8.73 -26.66 12.06
C SER A 30 -7.99 -28.01 12.06
N GLU A 31 -7.53 -28.45 13.24
CA GLU A 31 -6.94 -29.78 13.43
C GLU A 31 -7.86 -30.91 12.94
N SER A 32 -9.19 -30.73 13.10
CA SER A 32 -10.19 -31.69 12.60
C SER A 32 -10.14 -31.84 11.07
N THR A 33 -9.84 -30.76 10.34
CA THR A 33 -9.67 -30.77 8.89
C THR A 33 -8.42 -31.55 8.50
N VAL A 34 -7.32 -31.34 9.23
CA VAL A 34 -6.06 -32.07 9.03
C VAL A 34 -6.26 -33.57 9.25
N LEU A 35 -6.96 -33.97 10.32
CA LEU A 35 -7.25 -35.38 10.61
C LEU A 35 -8.15 -36.02 9.54
N LYS A 36 -9.17 -35.31 9.04
CA LYS A 36 -10.03 -35.81 7.95
C LYS A 36 -9.25 -36.06 6.67
N VAL A 37 -8.36 -35.14 6.29
CA VAL A 37 -7.51 -35.31 5.10
C VAL A 37 -6.52 -36.45 5.30
N LYS A 38 -5.93 -36.59 6.49
CA LYS A 38 -5.05 -37.71 6.85
C LYS A 38 -5.76 -39.06 6.72
N LEU A 39 -7.00 -39.15 7.21
CA LEU A 39 -7.82 -40.36 7.11
C LEU A 39 -8.23 -40.66 5.66
N ASN A 40 -8.57 -39.65 4.85
CA ASN A 40 -8.89 -39.87 3.44
C ASN A 40 -7.67 -40.40 2.66
N ILE A 41 -6.49 -39.83 2.86
CA ILE A 41 -5.25 -40.31 2.21
C ILE A 41 -4.91 -41.73 2.68
N LEU A 42 -5.05 -42.01 3.98
CA LEU A 42 -4.81 -43.36 4.52
C LEU A 42 -5.85 -44.38 4.03
N GLY A 43 -7.10 -43.95 3.87
CA GLY A 43 -8.21 -44.76 3.33
C GLY A 43 -8.05 -45.06 1.85
N GLU A 44 -7.56 -44.11 1.05
CA GLU A 44 -7.19 -44.34 -0.35
C GLU A 44 -6.05 -45.36 -0.45
N ILE A 45 -5.03 -45.26 0.40
CA ILE A 45 -3.93 -46.24 0.48
C ILE A 45 -4.44 -47.62 0.88
N ALA A 46 -5.34 -47.72 1.86
CA ALA A 46 -5.92 -48.98 2.31
C ALA A 46 -6.81 -49.64 1.25
N SER A 47 -7.54 -48.86 0.45
CA SER A 47 -8.36 -49.37 -0.66
C SER A 47 -7.52 -49.89 -1.84
N GLY A 48 -6.26 -49.44 -1.98
CA GLY A 48 -5.29 -49.94 -2.95
C GLY A 48 -4.43 -51.13 -2.46
N LEU A 49 -4.50 -51.50 -1.17
CA LEU A 49 -3.59 -52.46 -0.52
C LEU A 49 -4.08 -53.91 -0.56
N SER A 50 -5.18 -54.24 -1.26
CA SER A 50 -5.67 -55.63 -1.30
C SER A 50 -4.85 -56.58 -2.18
N ASN A 51 -3.90 -56.09 -2.95
CA ASN A 51 -3.03 -56.90 -3.81
C ASN A 51 -1.63 -56.27 -3.92
N THR A 52 -0.76 -56.42 -2.92
CA THR A 52 0.68 -56.57 -3.16
C THR A 52 1.42 -56.97 -1.89
N GLU A 53 2.31 -57.93 -2.09
CA GLU A 53 3.17 -58.56 -1.10
C GLU A 53 4.01 -57.55 -0.33
N THR A 54 4.28 -57.89 0.93
CA THR A 54 5.22 -57.26 1.84
C THR A 54 6.58 -57.02 1.18
N SER A 55 6.79 -55.81 0.67
CA SER A 55 8.12 -55.22 0.56
C SER A 55 8.18 -54.06 1.55
N SER A 56 8.87 -54.28 2.66
CA SER A 56 9.33 -53.20 3.52
C SER A 56 10.34 -52.38 2.72
N VAL A 57 9.86 -51.36 2.01
CA VAL A 57 10.72 -50.32 1.47
C VAL A 57 11.27 -49.59 2.68
N SER A 58 12.56 -49.81 2.96
CA SER A 58 13.33 -49.07 3.95
C SER A 58 13.01 -47.58 3.80
N SER A 59 12.75 -46.92 4.94
CA SER A 59 12.60 -45.47 4.99
C SER A 59 13.67 -44.84 4.11
N SER A 60 13.24 -44.17 3.04
CA SER A 60 14.12 -43.46 2.13
C SER A 60 15.09 -42.64 2.97
N ASP A 61 16.38 -42.86 2.75
CA ASP A 61 17.48 -42.06 3.27
C ASP A 61 17.32 -40.66 2.65
N VAL A 62 16.42 -39.85 3.23
CA VAL A 62 16.25 -38.46 2.82
C VAL A 62 17.48 -37.77 3.35
N ASP A 63 18.40 -37.45 2.45
CA ASP A 63 19.58 -36.65 2.74
C ASP A 63 19.14 -35.28 3.29
N VAL A 64 19.10 -35.21 4.63
CA VAL A 64 18.64 -34.05 5.38
C VAL A 64 19.52 -32.83 5.10
N ASP A 65 20.80 -33.05 4.80
CA ASP A 65 21.74 -31.99 4.48
C ASP A 65 21.44 -31.38 3.10
N THR A 66 21.11 -32.22 2.10
CA THR A 66 20.65 -31.73 0.80
C THR A 66 19.32 -31.00 0.90
N LEU A 67 18.37 -31.51 1.70
CA LEU A 67 17.08 -30.83 1.92
C LEU A 67 17.25 -29.48 2.63
N ALA A 68 18.11 -29.42 3.65
CA ALA A 68 18.40 -28.19 4.39
C ALA A 68 19.07 -27.14 3.49
N ARG A 69 20.00 -27.56 2.62
CA ARG A 69 20.64 -26.69 1.63
C ARG A 69 19.63 -26.15 0.63
N ASP A 70 18.78 -27.00 0.07
CA ASP A 70 17.79 -26.60 -0.93
C ASP A 70 16.75 -25.64 -0.32
N ALA A 71 16.29 -25.92 0.91
CA ALA A 71 15.40 -25.03 1.65
C ALA A 71 16.05 -23.66 1.95
N THR A 72 17.34 -23.66 2.28
CA THR A 72 18.09 -22.43 2.53
C THR A 72 18.27 -21.60 1.25
N CYS A 73 18.63 -22.24 0.14
CA CYS A 73 18.73 -21.58 -1.16
C CYS A 73 17.39 -20.98 -1.61
N GLU A 74 16.29 -21.71 -1.40
CA GLU A 74 14.95 -21.22 -1.72
C GLU A 74 14.54 -20.07 -0.82
N ALA A 75 14.89 -20.09 0.47
CA ALA A 75 14.66 -18.97 1.39
C ALA A 75 15.38 -17.69 0.93
N TYR A 76 16.65 -17.77 0.54
CA TYR A 76 17.40 -16.64 -0.02
C TYR A 76 16.80 -16.13 -1.33
N ARG A 77 16.33 -17.03 -2.20
CA ARG A 77 15.65 -16.67 -3.45
C ARG A 77 14.37 -15.87 -3.17
N LEU A 78 13.55 -16.34 -2.24
CA LEU A 78 12.31 -15.67 -1.82
C LEU A 78 12.58 -14.30 -1.16
N GLU A 79 13.65 -14.19 -0.38
CA GLU A 79 14.09 -12.91 0.18
C GLU A 79 14.48 -11.91 -0.93
N GLY A 80 15.23 -12.36 -1.94
CA GLY A 80 15.57 -11.54 -3.10
C GLY A 80 14.34 -11.07 -3.90
N GLU A 81 13.36 -11.95 -4.10
CA GLU A 81 12.08 -11.61 -4.74
C GLU A 81 11.29 -10.60 -3.93
N ARG A 82 11.24 -10.77 -2.60
CA ARG A 82 10.59 -9.85 -1.66
C ARG A 82 11.22 -8.45 -1.74
N ASP A 83 12.54 -8.37 -1.73
CA ASP A 83 13.27 -7.10 -1.81
C ASP A 83 13.07 -6.41 -3.17
N SER A 84 13.05 -7.19 -4.26
CA SER A 84 12.73 -6.70 -5.60
C SER A 84 11.30 -6.14 -5.67
N PHE A 85 10.32 -6.87 -5.13
CA PHE A 85 8.94 -6.41 -5.02
C PHE A 85 8.84 -5.09 -4.26
N TYR A 86 9.47 -4.97 -3.09
CA TYR A 86 9.46 -3.73 -2.32
C TYR A 86 10.10 -2.58 -3.09
N LYS A 87 11.24 -2.79 -3.75
CA LYS A 87 11.87 -1.76 -4.59
C LYS A 87 10.93 -1.27 -5.70
N SER A 88 10.30 -2.18 -6.45
CA SER A 88 9.34 -1.82 -7.48
C SER A 88 8.11 -1.12 -6.91
N PHE A 89 7.60 -1.60 -5.78
CA PHE A 89 6.46 -1.00 -5.09
C PHE A 89 6.76 0.46 -4.68
N TYR A 90 7.87 0.69 -3.97
CA TYR A 90 8.27 2.04 -3.56
C TYR A 90 8.55 2.96 -4.75
N SER A 91 9.12 2.43 -5.83
CA SER A 91 9.31 3.18 -7.08
C SER A 91 7.98 3.68 -7.66
N ILE A 92 6.96 2.82 -7.72
CA ILE A 92 5.62 3.17 -8.20
C ILE A 92 4.96 4.21 -7.27
N ALA A 93 5.00 3.99 -5.96
CA ALA A 93 4.45 4.92 -4.98
C ALA A 93 5.10 6.31 -5.08
N ASN A 94 6.44 6.36 -5.17
CA ASN A 94 7.18 7.61 -5.33
C ASN A 94 6.89 8.31 -6.66
N SER A 95 6.71 7.54 -7.75
CA SER A 95 6.32 8.07 -9.05
C SER A 95 4.92 8.70 -9.01
N TYR A 96 3.97 8.03 -8.34
CA TYR A 96 2.62 8.55 -8.13
C TYR A 96 2.64 9.85 -7.32
N VAL A 97 3.32 9.85 -6.17
CA VAL A 97 3.48 11.05 -5.31
C VAL A 97 4.11 12.21 -6.09
N SER A 98 5.17 11.94 -6.84
CA SER A 98 5.86 12.95 -7.65
C SER A 98 4.94 13.53 -8.73
N SER A 99 4.12 12.69 -9.36
CA SER A 99 3.15 13.10 -10.38
C SER A 99 2.01 13.93 -9.76
N HIS A 100 1.55 13.53 -8.57
CA HIS A 100 0.56 14.27 -7.80
C HIS A 100 1.06 15.69 -7.45
N PHE A 101 2.28 15.84 -6.95
CA PHE A 101 2.85 17.17 -6.68
C PHE A 101 2.93 18.07 -7.93
N LYS A 102 3.26 17.49 -9.09
CA LYS A 102 3.26 18.24 -10.36
C LYS A 102 1.85 18.69 -10.74
N TYR A 103 0.86 17.82 -10.60
CA TYR A 103 -0.54 18.13 -10.84
C TYR A 103 -1.04 19.22 -9.89
N LYS A 104 -0.82 19.06 -8.59
CA LYS A 104 -1.16 20.02 -7.53
C LYS A 104 -0.61 21.41 -7.82
N LYS A 105 0.66 21.49 -8.24
CA LYS A 105 1.28 22.75 -8.67
C LYS A 105 0.55 23.41 -9.84
N LEU A 106 0.07 22.63 -10.82
CA LEU A 106 -0.68 23.17 -11.96
C LEU A 106 -2.07 23.66 -11.55
N THR A 107 -2.79 22.88 -10.74
CA THR A 107 -4.14 23.22 -10.28
C THR A 107 -4.14 24.49 -9.43
N LEU A 108 -3.19 24.61 -8.50
CA LEU A 108 -3.11 25.77 -7.60
C LEU A 108 -2.54 27.02 -8.29
N ARG A 109 -1.90 26.90 -9.46
CA ARG A 109 -1.25 28.02 -10.17
C ARG A 109 -2.18 29.21 -10.42
N SER A 110 -3.42 28.93 -10.84
CA SER A 110 -4.40 29.99 -11.11
C SER A 110 -4.79 30.75 -9.85
N ALA A 111 -4.99 30.03 -8.74
CA ALA A 111 -5.33 30.63 -7.44
C ALA A 111 -4.17 31.46 -6.89
N PHE A 112 -2.93 30.97 -7.00
CA PHE A 112 -1.73 31.74 -6.64
C PHE A 112 -1.61 33.02 -7.46
N LYS A 113 -1.84 32.97 -8.78
CA LYS A 113 -1.82 34.17 -9.62
C LYS A 113 -2.85 35.19 -9.16
N LYS A 114 -4.10 34.78 -8.92
CA LYS A 114 -5.15 35.66 -8.39
C LYS A 114 -4.76 36.29 -7.05
N LEU A 115 -4.08 35.55 -6.19
CA LEU A 115 -3.61 36.05 -4.89
C LEU A 115 -2.52 37.12 -5.06
N ILE A 116 -1.58 36.90 -5.98
CA ILE A 116 -0.54 37.88 -6.34
C ILE A 116 -1.18 39.16 -6.89
N ASP A 117 -2.10 39.04 -7.85
CA ASP A 117 -2.79 40.18 -8.46
C ASP A 117 -3.52 41.01 -7.40
N VAL A 118 -4.23 40.37 -6.46
CA VAL A 118 -4.92 41.08 -5.36
C VAL A 118 -3.93 41.73 -4.40
N ASN A 119 -2.78 41.12 -4.11
CA ASN A 119 -1.76 41.74 -3.27
C ASN A 119 -1.15 42.98 -3.94
N GLU A 120 -0.96 42.96 -5.26
CA GLU A 120 -0.51 44.13 -6.00
C GLU A 120 -1.55 45.26 -5.98
N GLU A 121 -2.83 44.94 -6.14
CA GLU A 121 -3.94 45.90 -5.97
C GLU A 121 -3.93 46.53 -4.57
N ILE A 122 -3.72 45.72 -3.52
CA ILE A 122 -3.62 46.20 -2.13
C ILE A 122 -2.45 47.18 -1.97
N LEU A 123 -1.26 46.82 -2.46
CA LEU A 123 -0.06 47.67 -2.37
C LEU A 123 -0.25 49.01 -3.11
N ASN A 124 -0.91 48.99 -4.27
CA ASN A 124 -1.21 50.20 -5.02
C ASN A 124 -2.21 51.09 -4.28
N LEU A 125 -3.26 50.52 -3.69
CA LEU A 125 -4.22 51.26 -2.85
C LEU A 125 -3.55 51.86 -1.60
N GLU A 126 -2.67 51.12 -0.93
CA GLU A 126 -1.91 51.63 0.22
C GLU A 126 -1.03 52.81 -0.17
N ARG A 127 -0.39 52.75 -1.35
CA ARG A 127 0.40 53.85 -1.92
C ARG A 127 -0.46 55.06 -2.26
N GLU A 128 -1.60 54.86 -2.92
CA GLU A 128 -2.53 55.96 -3.25
C GLU A 128 -3.08 56.65 -2.00
N ILE A 129 -3.44 55.89 -0.98
CA ILE A 129 -3.91 56.45 0.30
C ILE A 129 -2.80 57.27 0.96
N SER A 130 -1.55 56.78 0.93
CA SER A 130 -0.42 57.47 1.54
C SER A 130 -0.03 58.77 0.82
N ASN A 131 -0.34 58.87 -0.48
CA ASN A 131 0.01 60.01 -1.33
C ASN A 131 -1.16 61.01 -1.53
N SER A 132 -2.30 60.81 -0.87
CA SER A 132 -3.51 61.63 -1.06
C SER A 132 -3.88 62.42 0.19
N ASP A 133 -3.98 63.74 0.03
CA ASP A 133 -4.44 64.65 1.09
C ASP A 133 -5.98 64.83 1.10
N ASP A 134 -6.69 64.33 0.09
CA ASP A 134 -8.15 64.41 0.02
C ASP A 134 -8.80 63.40 0.98
N LYS A 135 -9.39 63.92 2.06
CA LYS A 135 -10.03 63.14 3.12
C LYS A 135 -11.22 62.30 2.65
N ASN A 136 -11.99 62.78 1.66
CA ASN A 136 -13.13 62.05 1.11
C ASN A 136 -12.66 60.92 0.19
N LEU A 137 -11.66 61.18 -0.66
CA LEU A 137 -11.03 60.17 -1.50
C LEU A 137 -10.36 59.08 -0.64
N CYS A 138 -9.57 59.47 0.36
CA CYS A 138 -8.95 58.55 1.32
C CYS A 138 -9.97 57.64 2.01
N LYS A 139 -11.14 58.17 2.38
CA LYS A 139 -12.21 57.36 3.01
C LYS A 139 -12.76 56.31 2.05
N LYS A 140 -12.92 56.65 0.77
CA LYS A 140 -13.36 55.72 -0.28
C LYS A 140 -12.31 54.64 -0.55
N LEU A 141 -11.04 55.03 -0.70
CA LEU A 141 -9.92 54.10 -0.92
C LEU A 141 -9.72 53.15 0.26
N LYS A 142 -9.86 53.62 1.51
CA LYS A 142 -9.81 52.75 2.71
C LYS A 142 -10.92 51.70 2.73
N LEU A 143 -12.10 52.02 2.19
CA LEU A 143 -13.19 51.05 2.09
C LEU A 143 -12.89 50.00 1.01
N ASP A 144 -12.38 50.40 -0.15
CA ASP A 144 -11.94 49.48 -1.21
C ASP A 144 -10.80 48.57 -0.72
N LEU A 145 -9.81 49.13 -0.02
CA LEU A 145 -8.71 48.37 0.60
C LEU A 145 -9.24 47.25 1.52
N ARG A 146 -10.24 47.52 2.36
CA ARG A 146 -10.86 46.49 3.22
C ARG A 146 -11.51 45.38 2.39
N GLN A 147 -12.17 45.72 1.28
CA GLN A 147 -12.78 44.73 0.39
C GLN A 147 -11.71 43.85 -0.29
N LYS A 148 -10.60 44.45 -0.73
CA LYS A 148 -9.46 43.72 -1.32
C LYS A 148 -8.79 42.80 -0.31
N ILE A 149 -8.57 43.26 0.93
CA ILE A 149 -8.05 42.43 2.03
C ILE A 149 -8.98 41.24 2.29
N TYR A 150 -10.29 41.47 2.37
CA TYR A 150 -11.26 40.37 2.53
C TYR A 150 -11.21 39.37 1.37
N LYS A 151 -11.12 39.86 0.12
CA LYS A 151 -10.98 39.02 -1.07
C LYS A 151 -9.70 38.18 -1.02
N ARG A 152 -8.56 38.78 -0.64
CA ARG A 152 -7.29 38.08 -0.42
C ARG A 152 -7.46 36.94 0.58
N ASP A 153 -8.04 37.23 1.75
CA ASP A 153 -8.21 36.24 2.82
C ASP A 153 -9.16 35.11 2.42
N ARG A 154 -10.16 35.40 1.59
CA ARG A 154 -11.04 34.38 1.00
C ARG A 154 -10.26 33.47 0.05
N ILE A 155 -9.48 34.04 -0.87
CA ILE A 155 -8.67 33.27 -1.82
C ILE A 155 -7.65 32.42 -1.07
N SER A 156 -6.96 32.96 -0.07
CA SER A 156 -5.98 32.23 0.75
C SER A 156 -6.61 31.02 1.45
N ARG A 157 -7.80 31.19 2.04
CA ARG A 157 -8.53 30.08 2.68
C ARG A 157 -8.93 29.00 1.69
N GLU A 158 -9.44 29.39 0.53
CA GLU A 158 -9.79 28.45 -0.53
C GLU A 158 -8.57 27.68 -1.05
N LEU A 159 -7.42 28.35 -1.14
CA LEU A 159 -6.15 27.74 -1.55
C LEU A 159 -5.71 26.67 -0.54
N ILE A 160 -5.73 26.98 0.76
CA ILE A 160 -5.40 26.01 1.82
C ILE A 160 -6.37 24.81 1.79
N LEU A 161 -7.67 25.06 1.66
CA LEU A 161 -8.66 23.98 1.64
C LEU A 161 -8.48 23.05 0.43
N ASN A 162 -8.21 23.62 -0.76
CA ASN A 162 -7.93 22.83 -1.95
C ASN A 162 -6.62 22.06 -1.82
N ASP A 163 -5.57 22.68 -1.25
CA ASP A 163 -4.28 22.05 -0.99
C ASP A 163 -4.41 20.82 -0.08
N MET A 164 -5.13 20.98 1.04
CA MET A 164 -5.40 19.90 1.98
C MET A 164 -6.29 18.80 1.39
N ARG A 165 -7.30 19.16 0.58
CA ARG A 165 -8.16 18.19 -0.08
C ARG A 165 -7.36 17.31 -1.05
N GLU A 166 -6.50 17.91 -1.86
CA GLU A 166 -5.67 17.17 -2.81
C GLU A 166 -4.69 16.22 -2.08
N ASP A 167 -4.07 16.66 -0.99
CA ASP A 167 -3.20 15.80 -0.17
C ASP A 167 -3.98 14.63 0.44
N TYR A 168 -5.18 14.89 0.95
CA TYR A 168 -6.05 13.83 1.48
C TYR A 168 -6.43 12.81 0.40
N GLU A 169 -6.83 13.25 -0.78
CA GLU A 169 -7.16 12.36 -1.91
C GLU A 169 -5.93 11.54 -2.36
N CYS A 170 -4.73 12.14 -2.33
CA CYS A 170 -3.49 11.44 -2.59
C CYS A 170 -3.25 10.30 -1.59
N LEU A 171 -3.41 10.59 -0.29
CA LEU A 171 -3.26 9.60 0.77
C LEU A 171 -4.29 8.46 0.68
N VAL A 172 -5.55 8.77 0.37
CA VAL A 172 -6.59 7.75 0.17
C VAL A 172 -6.23 6.83 -0.99
N LYS A 173 -5.81 7.37 -2.14
CA LYS A 173 -5.39 6.56 -3.29
C LYS A 173 -4.14 5.74 -3.00
N LEU A 174 -3.17 6.31 -2.28
CA LEU A 174 -2.02 5.54 -1.81
C LEU A 174 -2.50 4.37 -0.95
N LYS A 175 -3.36 4.62 0.05
CA LYS A 175 -3.93 3.56 0.88
C LYS A 175 -4.60 2.47 0.05
N GLU A 176 -5.37 2.80 -0.98
CA GLU A 176 -5.96 1.80 -1.88
C GLU A 176 -4.93 0.96 -2.62
N ILE A 177 -3.81 1.55 -3.04
CA ILE A 177 -2.69 0.84 -3.67
C ILE A 177 -2.02 -0.08 -2.66
N PHE A 178 -1.81 0.37 -1.41
CA PHE A 178 -1.25 -0.44 -0.33
C PHE A 178 -2.18 -1.60 0.05
N ASP A 179 -3.48 -1.35 0.27
CA ASP A 179 -4.47 -2.36 0.69
C ASP A 179 -4.69 -3.46 -0.36
N LYS A 180 -4.55 -3.15 -1.66
CA LYS A 180 -4.65 -4.16 -2.72
C LYS A 180 -3.38 -5.02 -2.89
N GLY A 181 -2.22 -4.54 -2.45
CA GLY A 181 -0.93 -5.20 -2.60
C GLY A 181 -0.43 -5.96 -1.37
N LEU A 182 -0.89 -5.61 -0.16
CA LEU A 182 -0.37 -6.10 1.12
C LEU A 182 -1.33 -7.03 1.87
N LYS A 183 -1.98 -7.97 1.16
CA LYS A 183 -2.38 -9.22 1.84
C LYS A 183 -1.13 -10.06 2.06
N LEU A 184 -0.38 -9.72 3.11
CA LEU A 184 0.58 -10.62 3.75
C LEU A 184 -0.25 -11.79 4.30
N GLY A 185 -0.41 -12.83 3.47
CA GLY A 185 -0.80 -14.16 3.93
C GLY A 185 0.43 -14.91 4.44
#